data_AF-A0A7V8V5H4-F1
#
_entry.id   AF-A0A7V8V5H4-F1
#
_cell.length_a   1.000
_cell.length_b   1.000
_cell.length_c   1.000
_cell.angle_alpha   90.00
_cell.angle_beta   90.00
_cell.angle_gamma   90.00
#
_symmetry.space_group_name_H-M   'P 1'
#
loop_
_entity.id
_entity.type
_entity.pdbx_description
1 polymer ?
#
loop_
_entity_poly.entity_id
_entity_poly.type
_entity_poly.pdbx_seq_one_letter_code
_entity_poly.pdbx_strand_id
1 'polypeptide(L)'
;MPKEPDPIALIEFLKMQGARIRLRKSGQVHTLDFSSCDWKPDDESIRELESLQSLEVLNCEKAQLTDAAVESILRHHGLKIMTLSDTKLSSKAIKRLRQNLIGCRIIA
;
A
#
# COMPACT_ATOMS: atom_id res chain seq x y z
N MET A 1 -13.06 20.54 -1.90
CA MET A 1 -12.24 20.88 -0.72
C MET A 1 -10.85 20.31 -0.92
N PRO A 2 -9.77 21.03 -0.61
CA PRO A 2 -8.43 20.43 -0.61
C PRO A 2 -8.40 19.30 0.42
N LYS A 3 -7.88 18.13 0.04
CA LYS A 3 -7.70 17.02 0.98
C LYS A 3 -6.66 17.41 2.03
N GLU A 4 -6.93 17.09 3.28
CA GLU A 4 -5.98 17.29 4.38
C GLU A 4 -4.70 16.46 4.17
N PRO A 5 -3.55 16.90 4.73
CA PRO A 5 -2.33 16.09 4.77
C PRO A 5 -2.55 14.75 5.46
N ASP A 6 -1.78 13.74 5.08
CA ASP A 6 -1.86 12.43 5.75
C ASP A 6 -1.20 12.49 7.15
N PRO A 7 -1.56 11.59 8.08
CA PRO A 7 -1.11 11.67 9.47
C PRO A 7 0.42 11.65 9.60
N ILE A 8 1.00 12.72 10.17
CA ILE A 8 2.46 12.86 10.34
C ILE A 8 3.04 11.71 11.16
N ALA A 9 2.35 11.28 12.23
CA ALA A 9 2.81 10.18 13.08
C ALA A 9 2.97 8.86 12.29
N LEU A 10 2.04 8.55 11.39
CA LEU A 10 2.12 7.38 10.52
C LEU A 10 3.29 7.52 9.54
N ILE A 11 3.45 8.69 8.91
CA ILE A 11 4.54 8.96 7.98
C ILE A 11 5.91 8.78 8.65
N GLU A 12 6.10 9.34 9.85
CA GLU A 12 7.35 9.21 10.59
C GLU A 12 7.61 7.78 11.06
N PHE A 13 6.56 7.07 11.53
CA PHE A 13 6.67 5.65 11.84
C PHE A 13 7.16 4.84 10.62
N LEU A 14 6.53 5.02 9.46
CA LEU A 14 6.89 4.30 8.23
C LEU A 14 8.34 4.62 7.79
N LYS A 15 8.77 5.88 7.88
CA LYS A 15 10.17 6.27 7.63
C LYS A 15 11.14 5.59 8.59
N MET A 16 10.78 5.51 9.87
CA MET A 16 11.60 4.83 10.90
C MET A 16 11.73 3.33 10.62
N GLN A 17 10.72 2.69 10.01
CA GLN A 17 10.79 1.32 9.49
C GLN A 17 11.60 1.19 8.18
N GLY A 18 12.17 2.29 7.69
CA GLY A 18 12.98 2.33 6.45
C GLY A 18 12.16 2.50 5.17
N ALA A 19 10.86 2.75 5.26
CA ALA A 19 10.01 2.88 4.07
C ALA A 19 10.40 4.12 3.27
N ARG A 20 10.50 3.95 1.95
CA ARG A 20 10.72 5.07 1.03
C ARG A 20 9.37 5.71 0.74
N ILE A 21 9.21 6.97 1.12
CA ILE A 21 7.95 7.71 1.00
C ILE A 21 8.13 8.89 0.05
N ARG A 22 7.21 9.02 -0.92
CA ARG A 22 7.07 10.25 -1.71
C ARG A 22 5.77 10.96 -1.33
N LEU A 23 5.89 12.19 -0.86
CA LEU A 23 4.75 13.07 -0.57
C LEU A 23 4.42 13.96 -1.77
N ARG A 24 3.14 14.33 -1.88
CA ARG A 24 2.69 15.43 -2.73
C ARG A 24 2.95 16.76 -2.02
N LYS A 25 2.86 17.87 -2.75
CA LYS A 25 2.87 19.22 -2.16
C LYS A 25 1.76 19.44 -1.12
N SER A 26 0.67 18.67 -1.20
CA SER A 26 -0.43 18.68 -0.23
C SER A 26 -0.10 17.96 1.10
N GLY A 27 1.07 17.32 1.23
CA GLY A 27 1.40 16.51 2.40
C GLY A 27 0.78 15.11 2.41
N GLN A 28 0.09 14.72 1.34
CA GLN A 28 -0.42 13.37 1.19
C GLN A 28 0.60 12.43 0.55
N VAL A 29 0.62 11.18 0.99
CA VAL A 29 1.46 10.11 0.48
C VAL A 29 1.02 9.73 -0.93
N HIS A 30 1.95 9.83 -1.87
CA HIS A 30 1.79 9.35 -3.23
C HIS A 30 2.37 7.94 -3.41
N THR A 31 3.58 7.74 -2.92
CA THR A 31 4.34 6.49 -3.10
C THR A 31 4.79 5.99 -1.75
N LEU A 32 4.61 4.69 -1.54
CA LEU A 32 5.13 3.96 -0.40
C LEU A 32 5.83 2.70 -0.90
N ASP A 33 7.10 2.57 -0.57
CA ASP A 33 7.93 1.46 -1.04
C ASP A 33 8.68 0.81 0.13
N PHE A 34 8.37 -0.47 0.35
CA PHE A 34 8.93 -1.30 1.42
C PHE A 34 10.02 -2.28 0.93
N SER A 35 10.40 -2.23 -0.36
CA SER A 35 11.38 -3.19 -0.93
C SER A 35 12.76 -3.11 -0.27
N SER A 36 13.14 -1.94 0.23
CA SER A 36 14.41 -1.70 0.92
C SER A 36 14.31 -1.80 2.45
N CYS A 37 13.14 -2.20 2.99
CA CYS A 37 12.93 -2.36 4.42
C CYS A 37 13.33 -3.76 4.89
N ASP A 38 13.99 -3.84 6.04
CA ASP A 38 14.08 -5.08 6.81
C ASP A 38 12.71 -5.45 7.42
N TRP A 39 11.93 -4.43 7.76
CA TRP A 39 10.54 -4.56 8.17
C TRP A 39 9.64 -4.95 6.98
N LYS A 40 8.79 -5.96 7.17
CA LYS A 40 7.87 -6.46 6.13
C LYS A 40 6.42 -6.19 6.56
N PRO A 41 5.62 -5.44 5.76
CA PRO A 41 4.22 -5.22 6.07
C PRO A 41 3.45 -6.53 6.20
N ASP A 42 2.53 -6.60 7.14
CA ASP A 42 1.53 -7.65 7.31
C ASP A 42 0.10 -7.10 7.12
N ASP A 43 -0.91 -7.95 7.30
CA ASP A 43 -2.31 -7.58 7.08
C ASP A 43 -2.80 -6.44 8.00
N GLU A 44 -2.27 -6.35 9.22
CA GLU A 44 -2.62 -5.30 10.18
C GLU A 44 -2.00 -3.97 9.76
N SER A 45 -0.71 -3.95 9.44
CA SER A 45 -0.05 -2.74 8.96
C SER A 45 -0.69 -2.20 7.67
N ILE A 46 -1.12 -3.06 6.74
CA ILE A 46 -1.86 -2.62 5.54
C ILE A 46 -3.21 -1.97 5.90
N ARG A 47 -3.88 -2.45 6.95
CA ARG A 47 -5.12 -1.84 7.45
C ARG A 47 -4.87 -0.43 8.00
N GLU A 48 -3.76 -0.22 8.70
CA GLU A 48 -3.38 1.12 9.20
C GLU A 48 -3.13 2.13 8.07
N LEU A 49 -2.72 1.63 6.89
CA LEU A 49 -2.53 2.46 5.71
C LEU A 49 -3.83 2.95 5.08
N GLU A 50 -5.02 2.43 5.46
CA GLU A 50 -6.31 2.83 4.84
C GLU A 50 -6.55 4.35 4.88
N SER A 51 -5.93 5.09 5.79
CA SER A 51 -6.00 6.56 5.81
C SER A 51 -5.31 7.24 4.61
N LEU A 52 -4.38 6.58 3.93
CA LEU A 52 -3.59 7.09 2.81
C LEU A 52 -4.37 7.05 1.48
N GLN A 53 -5.45 7.82 1.40
CA GLN A 53 -6.43 7.80 0.30
C GLN A 53 -5.94 8.44 -1.01
N SER A 54 -4.71 8.93 -1.06
CA SER A 54 -4.07 9.52 -2.26
C SER A 54 -2.88 8.71 -2.79
N LEU A 55 -2.70 7.50 -2.23
CA LEU A 55 -1.66 6.54 -2.60
C LEU A 55 -1.91 6.03 -4.03
N GLU A 56 -0.88 6.12 -4.88
CA GLU A 56 -0.93 5.63 -6.26
C GLU A 56 0.06 4.51 -6.52
N VAL A 57 1.12 4.42 -5.72
CA VAL A 57 2.19 3.42 -5.88
C VAL A 57 2.47 2.78 -4.53
N LEU A 58 2.28 1.47 -4.46
CA LEU A 58 2.54 0.68 -3.26
C LEU A 58 3.41 -0.54 -3.61
N ASN A 59 4.61 -0.61 -3.05
CA ASN A 59 5.46 -1.79 -3.18
C ASN A 59 5.48 -2.59 -1.88
N CYS A 60 4.86 -3.76 -1.92
CA CYS A 60 4.79 -4.74 -0.83
C CYS A 60 5.49 -6.05 -1.23
N GLU A 61 6.54 -5.99 -2.05
CA GLU A 61 7.37 -7.15 -2.36
C GLU A 61 7.87 -7.81 -1.07
N LYS A 62 7.72 -9.15 -0.99
CA LYS A 62 8.09 -9.97 0.19
C LYS A 62 7.33 -9.61 1.48
N ALA A 63 6.24 -8.87 1.38
CA ALA A 63 5.37 -8.58 2.52
C ALA A 63 4.65 -9.86 3.01
N GLN A 64 4.33 -9.93 4.30
CA GLN A 64 3.67 -11.07 4.93
C GLN A 64 2.14 -11.04 4.75
N LEU A 65 1.67 -10.60 3.57
CA LEU A 65 0.25 -10.42 3.30
C LEU A 65 -0.43 -11.74 2.99
N THR A 66 -1.60 -11.93 3.60
CA THR A 66 -2.52 -13.04 3.32
C THR A 66 -3.78 -12.53 2.64
N ASP A 67 -4.67 -13.45 2.26
CA ASP A 67 -5.98 -13.11 1.69
C ASP A 67 -6.82 -12.18 2.60
N ALA A 68 -6.49 -12.06 3.89
CA ALA A 68 -7.14 -11.14 4.82
C ALA A 68 -6.82 -9.65 4.53
N ALA A 69 -5.68 -9.32 3.90
CA ALA A 69 -5.35 -7.95 3.50
C ALA A 69 -6.19 -7.44 2.32
N VAL A 70 -6.89 -8.31 1.58
CA VAL A 70 -7.56 -7.95 0.32
C VAL A 70 -8.57 -6.82 0.51
N GLU A 71 -9.41 -6.88 1.55
CA GLU A 71 -10.41 -5.83 1.78
C GLU A 71 -9.76 -4.47 2.02
N SER A 72 -8.68 -4.42 2.80
CA SER A 72 -7.95 -3.17 3.08
C SER A 72 -7.24 -2.64 1.83
N ILE A 73 -6.62 -3.51 1.03
CA ILE A 73 -6.01 -3.11 -0.26
C ILE A 73 -7.07 -2.49 -1.20
N LEU A 74 -8.28 -3.06 -1.24
CA LEU A 74 -9.38 -2.56 -2.08
C LEU A 74 -9.89 -1.18 -1.65
N ARG A 75 -9.61 -0.72 -0.43
CA ARG A 75 -9.94 0.66 0.00
C ARG A 75 -9.08 1.72 -0.69
N HIS A 76 -7.97 1.34 -1.31
CA HIS A 76 -7.08 2.25 -2.04
C HIS A 76 -7.45 2.35 -3.52
N HIS A 77 -8.63 2.91 -3.79
CA HIS A 77 -9.19 3.08 -5.14
C HIS A 77 -8.30 3.90 -6.10
N GLY A 78 -7.34 4.66 -5.57
CA GLY A 78 -6.39 5.47 -6.35
C GLY A 78 -5.12 4.73 -6.80
N LEU A 79 -4.92 3.47 -6.40
CA LEU A 79 -3.72 2.71 -6.77
C LEU A 79 -3.61 2.55 -8.29
N LYS A 80 -2.43 2.86 -8.81
CA LYS A 80 -2.06 2.69 -10.23
C LYS A 80 -1.02 1.61 -10.42
N ILE A 81 -0.15 1.41 -9.43
CA ILE A 81 0.90 0.40 -9.46
C ILE A 81 0.97 -0.27 -8.09
N MET A 82 0.92 -1.60 -8.07
CA MET A 82 1.08 -2.38 -6.87
C MET A 82 1.98 -3.59 -7.12
N THR A 83 3.00 -3.77 -6.29
CA THR A 83 3.86 -4.96 -6.31
C THR A 83 3.55 -5.84 -5.11
N LEU A 84 3.24 -7.10 -5.37
CA LEU A 84 2.81 -8.14 -4.43
C LEU A 84 3.58 -9.46 -4.63
N SER A 85 4.69 -9.43 -5.37
CA SER A 85 5.55 -10.60 -5.57
C SER A 85 6.11 -11.08 -4.22
N ASP A 86 6.29 -12.39 -4.10
CA ASP A 86 6.75 -13.07 -2.89
C ASP A 86 5.87 -12.84 -1.64
N THR A 87 4.57 -12.57 -1.83
CA THR A 87 3.57 -12.52 -0.73
C THR A 87 2.89 -13.89 -0.54
N LYS A 88 2.06 -14.03 0.52
CA LYS A 88 1.27 -15.25 0.80
C LYS A 88 -0.15 -15.18 0.23
N LEU A 89 -0.42 -14.25 -0.69
CA LEU A 89 -1.72 -14.09 -1.34
C LEU A 89 -1.99 -15.25 -2.29
N SER A 90 -3.20 -15.81 -2.23
CA SER A 90 -3.64 -16.83 -3.16
C SER A 90 -3.86 -16.26 -4.57
N SER A 91 -3.81 -17.12 -5.59
CA SER A 91 -4.17 -16.74 -6.96
C SER A 91 -5.61 -16.19 -7.06
N LYS A 92 -6.51 -16.67 -6.19
CA LYS A 92 -7.88 -16.17 -6.06
C LYS A 92 -7.92 -14.74 -5.51
N ALA A 93 -7.12 -14.44 -4.48
CA ALA A 93 -6.99 -13.09 -3.94
C ALA A 93 -6.42 -12.13 -4.98
N ILE A 94 -5.32 -12.50 -5.67
CA ILE A 94 -4.74 -11.67 -6.74
C ILE A 94 -5.75 -11.42 -7.88
N LYS A 95 -6.51 -12.45 -8.29
CA LYS A 95 -7.58 -12.30 -9.27
C LYS A 95 -8.64 -11.30 -8.80
N ARG A 96 -9.06 -11.38 -7.54
CA ARG A 96 -10.03 -10.45 -6.95
C ARG A 96 -9.51 -9.01 -6.93
N LEU A 97 -8.24 -8.80 -6.56
CA LEU A 97 -7.61 -7.48 -6.62
C LEU A 97 -7.62 -6.90 -8.04
N ARG A 98 -7.22 -7.70 -9.04
CA ARG A 98 -7.24 -7.30 -10.46
C ARG A 98 -8.64 -6.97 -10.98
N GLN A 99 -9.68 -7.65 -10.47
CA GLN A 99 -11.07 -7.41 -10.87
C GLN A 99 -11.68 -6.13 -10.28
N ASN A 100 -11.16 -5.65 -9.14
CA ASN A 100 -11.76 -4.53 -8.41
C ASN A 100 -10.91 -3.25 -8.48
N LEU A 101 -9.58 -3.36 -8.56
CA LEU A 101 -8.69 -2.22 -8.78
C LEU A 101 -8.49 -1.96 -10.29
N ILE A 102 -9.57 -1.54 -10.95
CA ILE A 102 -9.55 -1.27 -12.39
C ILE A 102 -8.55 -0.14 -12.69
N GLY A 103 -7.59 -0.43 -13.59
CA GLY A 103 -6.52 0.50 -13.95
C GLY A 103 -5.27 0.42 -13.06
N CYS A 104 -5.28 -0.41 -12.01
CA CYS A 104 -4.07 -0.70 -11.25
C CYS A 104 -3.26 -1.82 -11.92
N ARG A 105 -1.98 -1.54 -12.20
CA ARG A 105 -1.01 -2.55 -12.65
C ARG A 105 -0.52 -3.35 -11.45
N ILE A 106 -1.05 -4.56 -11.28
CA ILE A 106 -0.65 -5.50 -10.22
C ILE A 106 0.43 -6.46 -10.72
N ILE A 107 1.63 -6.32 -10.17
CA ILE A 107 2.77 -7.22 -10.35
C ILE A 107 2.74 -8.20 -9.16
N ALA A 108 2.42 -9.46 -9.40
CA ALA A 108 2.30 -10.49 -8.38
C ALA A 108 2.91 -11.78 -8.93
#